data_AF-A0A2G8LDK6-F1
#
_entry.id   AF-A0A2G8LDK6-F1
#
_cell.length_a   1.000
_cell.length_b   1.000
_cell.length_c   1.000
_cell.angle_alpha   90.00
_cell.angle_beta   90.00
_cell.angle_gamma   90.00
#
_symmetry.space_group_name_H-M   'P 1'
#
loop_
_entity.id
_entity.type
_entity.pdbx_description
1 polymer ?
#
loop_
_entity_poly.entity_id
_entity_poly.type
_entity_poly.pdbx_seq_one_letter_code
_entity_poly.pdbx_strand_id
1 'polypeptide(L)'
;MGKCNGRVKTVTTGNHKPRFKTDIFHGIVEENSDEITLDPPLFVHDEDEGQNGQICKFFIQEDDIPFTVDVVDADTGEGVIRPKSSDLMDCEKSREWHFHVRAEDCAEKRRRSHTAEVHILVNDSNDNAPRFISPSYEATVNEGAVSTDFLQLEAVDDDCSEANSVICSYEIVTPDVPFSISAQGMASLKLLNDRSKVMLCTCSIQCAWLK
;
A
#
# COMPACT_ATOMS: atom_id res chain seq x y z
N MET A 1 18.30 49.35 -51.54
CA MET A 1 17.21 48.34 -51.59
C MET A 1 17.43 47.38 -50.42
N GLY A 2 16.62 47.48 -49.36
CA GLY A 2 16.72 46.59 -48.20
C GLY A 2 15.98 45.29 -48.47
N LYS A 3 16.67 44.14 -48.43
CA LYS A 3 16.03 42.83 -48.47
C LYS A 3 15.76 42.38 -47.05
N CYS A 4 14.49 42.12 -46.75
CA CYS A 4 14.03 41.49 -45.52
C CYS A 4 13.84 39.98 -45.81
N ASN A 5 14.48 39.13 -45.02
CA ASN A 5 14.22 37.69 -45.03
C ASN A 5 13.08 37.40 -44.05
N GLY A 6 11.85 37.34 -44.57
CA GLY A 6 10.71 36.86 -43.81
C GLY A 6 10.72 35.34 -43.74
N ARG A 7 10.82 34.77 -42.53
CA ARG A 7 10.63 33.33 -42.30
C ARG A 7 9.15 33.10 -41.99
N VAL A 8 8.41 32.54 -42.95
CA VAL A 8 7.02 32.14 -42.73
C VAL A 8 7.04 30.77 -42.05
N LYS A 9 6.73 30.72 -40.74
CA LYS A 9 6.36 29.46 -40.08
C LYS A 9 4.88 29.22 -40.39
N THR A 10 4.58 28.20 -41.19
CA THR A 10 3.22 27.66 -41.32
C THR A 10 2.82 27.06 -39.97
N VAL A 11 1.80 27.63 -39.33
CA VAL A 11 1.19 27.04 -38.13
C VAL A 11 0.16 26.03 -38.62
N THR A 12 0.44 24.75 -38.47
CA THR A 12 -0.58 23.70 -38.59
C THR A 12 -1.62 23.97 -37.50
N THR A 13 -2.87 24.18 -37.89
CA THR A 13 -3.98 24.38 -36.96
C THR A 13 -4.36 23.02 -36.39
N GLY A 14 -3.64 22.57 -35.35
CA GLY A 14 -4.03 21.40 -34.59
C GLY A 14 -5.45 21.58 -34.05
N ASN A 15 -6.35 20.67 -34.44
CA ASN A 15 -7.76 20.74 -34.08
C ASN A 15 -8.26 19.52 -33.32
N HIS A 16 -7.41 18.53 -33.10
CA HIS A 16 -7.67 17.41 -32.20
C HIS A 16 -7.20 17.78 -30.80
N LYS A 17 -7.46 16.90 -29.84
CA LYS A 17 -7.02 17.08 -28.46
C LYS A 17 -6.45 15.75 -28.01
N PRO A 18 -5.57 15.74 -27.00
CA PRO A 18 -5.10 14.50 -26.41
C PRO A 18 -6.29 13.69 -25.92
N ARG A 19 -6.24 12.36 -26.06
CA ARG A 19 -7.27 11.46 -25.56
C ARG A 19 -6.63 10.24 -24.93
N PHE A 20 -6.99 9.99 -23.68
CA PHE A 20 -6.78 8.71 -23.04
C PHE A 20 -7.65 7.65 -23.72
N LYS A 21 -7.19 6.41 -23.75
CA LYS A 21 -7.97 5.28 -24.29
C LYS A 21 -9.14 4.89 -23.39
N THR A 22 -9.01 5.13 -22.09
CA THR A 22 -10.03 4.85 -21.08
C THR A 22 -10.24 6.09 -20.22
N ASP A 23 -11.42 6.19 -19.60
CA ASP A 23 -11.74 7.27 -18.66
C ASP A 23 -11.21 6.97 -17.25
N ILE A 24 -10.95 5.69 -16.95
CA ILE A 24 -10.44 5.21 -15.66
C ILE A 24 -9.27 4.25 -15.91
N PHE A 25 -8.20 4.41 -15.14
CA PHE A 25 -7.05 3.50 -15.07
C PHE A 25 -7.02 2.83 -13.70
N HIS A 26 -6.73 1.53 -13.68
CA HIS A 26 -6.50 0.79 -12.44
C HIS A 26 -5.02 0.45 -12.34
N GLY A 27 -4.45 0.68 -11.17
CA GLY A 27 -3.07 0.42 -10.83
C GLY A 27 -2.96 -0.42 -9.59
N ILE A 28 -1.88 -1.19 -9.53
CA ILE A 28 -1.49 -1.92 -8.33
C ILE A 28 -0.03 -1.57 -8.03
N VAL A 29 0.26 -1.40 -6.74
CA VAL A 29 1.61 -1.23 -6.20
C VAL A 29 1.71 -2.12 -4.97
N GLU A 30 2.79 -2.88 -4.86
CA GLU A 30 3.11 -3.55 -3.60
C GLU A 30 3.53 -2.47 -2.60
N GLU A 31 3.13 -2.58 -1.34
CA GLU A 31 3.63 -1.66 -0.34
C GLU A 31 5.15 -1.70 -0.22
N ASN A 32 5.73 -0.61 0.27
CA ASN A 32 7.17 -0.38 0.31
C ASN A 32 7.87 -0.47 -1.08
N SER A 33 7.11 -0.42 -2.19
CA SER A 33 7.62 -0.42 -3.55
C SER A 33 7.50 0.95 -4.23
N ASP A 34 8.35 1.21 -5.21
CA ASP A 34 8.29 2.36 -6.12
C ASP A 34 7.74 1.98 -7.52
N GLU A 35 7.37 0.72 -7.72
CA GLU A 35 6.87 0.21 -8.99
C GLU A 35 5.34 0.07 -9.00
N ILE A 36 4.67 0.87 -9.84
CA ILE A 36 3.23 0.75 -10.11
C ILE A 36 3.02 0.03 -11.44
N THR A 37 2.13 -0.95 -11.44
CA THR A 37 1.61 -1.58 -12.66
C THR A 37 0.23 -1.05 -12.99
N LEU A 38 0.09 -0.37 -14.13
CA LEU A 38 -1.21 0.10 -14.65
C LEU A 38 -1.75 -0.85 -15.71
N ASP A 39 -3.03 -1.18 -15.64
CA ASP A 39 -3.76 -1.91 -16.68
C ASP A 39 -5.06 -1.16 -17.07
N PRO A 40 -5.14 -0.58 -18.29
CA PRO A 40 -4.10 -0.56 -19.32
C PRO A 40 -2.93 0.38 -18.95
N PRO A 41 -1.76 0.27 -19.62
CA PRO A 41 -0.68 1.24 -19.44
C PRO A 41 -1.11 2.67 -19.83
N LEU A 42 -0.47 3.67 -19.21
CA LEU A 42 -0.82 5.08 -19.38
C LEU A 42 -0.37 5.60 -20.76
N PHE A 43 -1.29 5.59 -21.72
CA PHE A 43 -1.08 6.13 -23.06
C PHE A 43 -2.12 7.17 -23.43
N VAL A 44 -1.67 8.23 -24.09
CA VAL A 44 -2.50 9.30 -24.63
C VAL A 44 -2.23 9.47 -26.11
N HIS A 45 -3.30 9.56 -26.90
CA HIS A 45 -3.21 9.75 -28.33
C HIS A 45 -3.78 11.11 -28.73
N ASP A 46 -3.05 11.85 -29.55
CA ASP A 46 -3.56 13.04 -30.25
C ASP A 46 -3.43 12.80 -31.76
N GLU A 47 -4.46 13.19 -32.52
CA GLU A 47 -4.56 12.96 -33.96
C GLU A 47 -3.90 14.07 -34.79
N ASP A 48 -3.38 15.13 -34.14
CA ASP A 48 -2.65 16.19 -34.82
C ASP A 48 -1.22 15.76 -35.23
N GLU A 49 -0.66 16.37 -36.28
CA GLU A 49 0.70 16.06 -36.75
C GLU A 49 1.77 16.91 -36.06
N GLY A 50 2.96 16.31 -35.87
CA GLY A 50 4.13 16.98 -35.31
C GLY A 50 3.92 17.37 -33.85
N GLN A 51 4.44 18.53 -33.43
CA GLN A 51 4.36 18.96 -32.03
C GLN A 51 2.93 19.07 -31.49
N ASN A 52 1.94 19.37 -32.33
CA ASN A 52 0.56 19.47 -31.87
C ASN A 52 0.00 18.10 -31.45
N GLY A 53 0.54 16.99 -31.99
CA GLY A 53 0.15 15.63 -31.61
C GLY A 53 0.98 15.01 -30.48
N GLN A 54 2.09 15.64 -30.12
CA GLN A 54 2.97 15.17 -29.05
C GLN A 54 2.40 15.53 -27.67
N ILE A 55 2.67 14.71 -26.67
CA ILE A 55 2.28 14.97 -25.28
C ILE A 55 3.47 15.51 -24.49
N CYS A 56 3.42 16.79 -24.07
CA CYS A 56 4.55 17.40 -23.35
C CYS A 56 4.45 17.28 -21.84
N LYS A 57 3.24 17.09 -21.31
CA LYS A 57 2.99 17.17 -19.87
C LYS A 57 1.90 16.22 -19.44
N PHE A 58 2.16 15.59 -18.32
CA PHE A 58 1.16 15.04 -17.43
C PHE A 58 1.17 15.80 -16.11
N PHE A 59 0.04 15.83 -15.43
CA PHE A 59 -0.07 16.37 -14.08
C PHE A 59 -1.21 15.71 -13.34
N ILE A 60 -1.01 15.52 -12.05
CA ILE A 60 -2.05 15.14 -11.11
C ILE A 60 -2.83 16.41 -10.74
N GLN A 61 -4.16 16.33 -10.70
CA GLN A 61 -5.00 17.50 -10.45
C GLN A 61 -5.17 17.82 -8.97
N GLU A 62 -5.15 16.80 -8.13
CA GLU A 62 -5.28 16.89 -6.68
C GLU A 62 -3.94 17.21 -6.02
N ASP A 63 -4.01 18.02 -4.96
CA ASP A 63 -2.89 18.25 -4.05
C ASP A 63 -2.73 17.05 -3.09
N ASP A 64 -1.56 16.95 -2.44
CA ASP A 64 -1.25 15.95 -1.41
C ASP A 64 -1.37 14.47 -1.82
N ILE A 65 -1.39 14.19 -3.12
CA ILE A 65 -1.29 12.83 -3.65
C ILE A 65 0.17 12.33 -3.57
N PRO A 66 0.46 11.12 -3.07
CA PRO A 66 1.82 10.60 -2.90
C PRO A 66 2.44 10.08 -4.21
N PHE A 67 1.95 10.53 -5.36
CA PHE A 67 2.41 10.09 -6.67
C PHE A 67 2.98 11.24 -7.50
N THR A 68 3.79 10.87 -8.47
CA THR A 68 4.29 11.71 -9.55
C THR A 68 3.84 11.10 -10.88
N VAL A 69 3.73 11.94 -11.90
CA VAL A 69 3.42 11.48 -13.25
C VAL A 69 4.35 12.19 -14.23
N ASP A 70 5.02 11.40 -15.06
CA ASP A 70 6.03 11.87 -16.00
C ASP A 70 5.72 11.40 -17.42
N VAL A 71 6.18 12.17 -18.39
CA VAL A 71 6.20 11.75 -19.80
C VAL A 71 7.39 10.82 -20.00
N VAL A 72 7.13 9.60 -20.49
CA VAL A 72 8.17 8.65 -20.90
C VAL A 72 8.59 8.95 -22.33
N ASP A 73 7.60 9.08 -23.22
CA ASP A 73 7.82 9.36 -24.63
C ASP A 73 6.71 10.29 -25.14
N ALA A 74 7.11 11.48 -25.56
CA ALA A 74 6.20 12.52 -26.03
C ALA A 74 5.60 12.21 -27.41
N ASP A 75 6.28 11.42 -28.24
CA ASP A 75 5.84 11.03 -29.58
C ASP A 75 4.78 9.92 -29.52
N THR A 76 4.97 8.94 -28.64
CA THR A 76 3.99 7.86 -28.43
C THR A 76 2.87 8.24 -27.46
N GLY A 77 3.09 9.30 -26.66
CA GLY A 77 2.20 9.72 -25.58
C GLY A 77 2.22 8.77 -24.39
N GLU A 78 3.31 8.02 -24.21
CA GLU A 78 3.54 7.15 -23.06
C GLU A 78 3.85 7.99 -21.82
N GLY A 79 3.10 7.73 -20.75
CA GLY A 79 3.31 8.29 -19.43
C GLY A 79 3.59 7.20 -18.41
N VAL A 80 4.08 7.62 -17.25
CA VAL A 80 4.32 6.71 -16.13
C VAL A 80 3.96 7.40 -14.82
N ILE A 81 3.32 6.66 -13.93
CA ILE A 81 3.00 7.09 -12.57
C ILE A 81 3.97 6.38 -11.63
N ARG A 82 4.57 7.11 -10.69
CA ARG A 82 5.45 6.56 -9.65
C ARG A 82 5.11 7.12 -8.28
N PRO A 83 5.25 6.35 -7.20
CA PRO A 83 5.23 6.89 -5.84
C PRO A 83 6.32 7.96 -5.69
N LYS A 84 6.06 8.98 -4.87
CA LYS A 84 7.09 9.96 -4.48
C LYS A 84 8.18 9.33 -3.62
N SER A 85 7.85 8.27 -2.88
CA SER A 85 8.74 7.45 -2.05
C SER A 85 8.08 6.11 -1.79
N SER A 86 8.86 5.03 -1.69
CA SER A 86 8.39 3.69 -1.30
C SER A 86 7.66 3.70 0.04
N ASP A 87 8.19 4.44 1.02
CA ASP A 87 7.67 4.50 2.40
C ASP A 87 6.28 5.18 2.53
N LEU A 88 5.77 5.75 1.42
CA LEU A 88 4.41 6.29 1.35
C LEU A 88 3.39 5.26 0.87
N MET A 89 3.85 4.17 0.25
CA MET A 89 3.03 3.02 -0.12
C MET A 89 3.01 2.07 1.07
N ASP A 90 2.04 2.26 1.94
CA ASP A 90 1.88 1.54 3.21
C ASP A 90 0.39 1.21 3.32
N CYS A 91 0.05 -0.09 3.30
CA CYS A 91 -1.35 -0.52 3.27
C CYS A 91 -2.05 -0.17 4.59
N GLU A 92 -1.34 -0.30 5.72
CA GLU A 92 -1.84 0.00 7.08
C GLU A 92 -2.27 1.45 7.21
N LYS A 93 -1.57 2.36 6.52
CA LYS A 93 -1.94 3.78 6.45
C LYS A 93 -3.04 4.04 5.43
N SER A 94 -2.89 3.56 4.20
CA SER A 94 -3.81 3.88 3.09
C SER A 94 -3.73 2.87 1.95
N ARG A 95 -4.72 1.99 1.91
CA ARG A 95 -4.87 0.92 0.90
C ARG A 95 -5.23 1.40 -0.50
N GLU A 96 -5.96 2.50 -0.63
CA GLU A 96 -6.51 2.94 -1.92
C GLU A 96 -6.29 4.44 -2.16
N TRP A 97 -5.96 4.77 -3.40
CA TRP A 97 -5.77 6.14 -3.85
C TRP A 97 -6.58 6.42 -5.12
N HIS A 98 -7.32 7.52 -5.11
CA HIS A 98 -8.11 7.99 -6.25
C HIS A 98 -7.73 9.43 -6.59
N PHE A 99 -7.33 9.66 -7.84
CA PHE A 99 -6.93 10.98 -8.31
C PHE A 99 -7.11 11.09 -9.82
N HIS A 100 -6.94 12.29 -10.37
CA HIS A 100 -7.08 12.57 -11.78
C HIS A 100 -5.74 12.92 -12.40
N VAL A 101 -5.45 12.30 -13.55
CA VAL A 101 -4.29 12.64 -14.39
C VAL A 101 -4.78 13.40 -15.61
N ARG A 102 -4.20 14.58 -15.84
CA ARG A 102 -4.45 15.41 -17.01
C ARG A 102 -3.22 15.44 -17.91
N ALA A 103 -3.44 15.16 -19.19
CA ALA A 103 -2.43 15.24 -20.24
C ALA A 103 -2.60 16.52 -21.06
N GLU A 104 -1.49 17.13 -21.47
CA GLU A 104 -1.44 18.32 -22.31
C GLU A 104 -0.57 18.11 -23.56
N ASP A 105 -1.09 18.52 -24.73
CA ASP A 105 -0.34 18.51 -25.99
C ASP A 105 0.83 19.52 -25.98
N CYS A 106 1.72 19.44 -26.97
CA CYS A 106 2.84 20.39 -27.10
C CYS A 106 2.52 21.65 -27.91
N ALA A 107 1.25 21.99 -28.15
CA ALA A 107 0.91 23.13 -29.01
C ALA A 107 1.43 24.47 -28.43
N GLU A 108 2.18 25.25 -29.23
CA GLU A 108 2.82 26.50 -28.77
C GLU A 108 1.80 27.59 -28.37
N LYS A 109 0.68 27.70 -29.09
CA LYS A 109 -0.28 28.80 -28.93
C LYS A 109 -1.41 28.49 -27.95
N ARG A 110 -2.00 27.30 -28.10
CA ARG A 110 -3.19 26.89 -27.34
C ARG A 110 -3.10 25.40 -27.10
N ARG A 111 -2.54 25.05 -25.94
CA ARG A 111 -2.53 23.67 -25.49
C ARG A 111 -3.94 23.17 -25.23
N ARG A 112 -4.18 21.94 -25.62
CA ARG A 112 -5.39 21.20 -25.30
C ARG A 112 -5.03 20.06 -24.38
N SER A 113 -6.06 19.54 -23.72
CA SER A 113 -5.87 18.57 -22.66
C SER A 113 -7.06 17.64 -22.51
N HIS A 114 -6.79 16.51 -21.89
CA HIS A 114 -7.81 15.57 -21.43
C HIS A 114 -7.43 15.04 -20.07
N THR A 115 -8.44 14.69 -19.29
CA THR A 115 -8.30 14.16 -17.93
C THR A 115 -8.88 12.76 -17.91
N ALA A 116 -8.24 11.86 -17.18
CA ALA A 116 -8.77 10.56 -16.80
C ALA A 116 -8.59 10.35 -15.29
N GLU A 117 -9.42 9.46 -14.71
CA GLU A 117 -9.33 9.03 -13.32
C GLU A 117 -8.32 7.88 -13.19
N VAL A 118 -7.63 7.81 -12.05
CA VAL A 118 -6.68 6.76 -11.72
C VAL A 118 -6.98 6.23 -10.32
N HIS A 119 -7.15 4.92 -10.23
CA HIS A 119 -7.35 4.18 -8.99
C HIS A 119 -6.12 3.31 -8.74
N ILE A 120 -5.43 3.52 -7.62
CA ILE A 120 -4.27 2.70 -7.24
C ILE A 120 -4.62 1.93 -5.97
N LEU A 121 -4.48 0.60 -6.05
CA LEU A 121 -4.55 -0.30 -4.91
C LEU A 121 -3.14 -0.59 -4.41
N VAL A 122 -2.93 -0.43 -3.10
CA VAL A 122 -1.72 -0.88 -2.41
C VAL A 122 -1.95 -2.32 -1.97
N ASN A 123 -1.14 -3.24 -2.48
CA ASN A 123 -1.12 -4.63 -2.04
C ASN A 123 -0.32 -4.76 -0.75
N ASP A 124 -0.92 -5.45 0.20
CA ASP A 124 -0.38 -5.74 1.52
C ASP A 124 0.77 -6.76 1.44
N SER A 125 1.89 -6.43 2.09
CA SER A 125 2.98 -7.35 2.38
C SER A 125 2.89 -7.78 3.85
N ASN A 126 3.55 -8.88 4.18
CA ASN A 126 3.54 -9.42 5.54
C ASN A 126 4.76 -8.88 6.29
N ASP A 127 4.67 -7.63 6.78
CA ASP A 127 5.80 -6.89 7.33
C ASP A 127 5.63 -6.43 8.80
N ASN A 128 4.43 -6.57 9.38
CA ASN A 128 4.15 -6.24 10.78
C ASN A 128 4.08 -7.44 11.73
N ALA A 129 5.19 -7.79 12.38
CA ALA A 129 5.18 -8.96 13.26
C ALA A 129 4.14 -8.84 14.41
N PRO A 130 3.45 -9.93 14.77
CA PRO A 130 2.51 -9.95 15.87
C PRO A 130 3.05 -9.36 17.17
N ARG A 131 2.21 -8.59 17.86
CA ARG A 131 2.50 -8.01 19.18
C ARG A 131 1.40 -8.29 20.17
N PHE A 132 1.77 -8.59 21.41
CA PHE A 132 0.82 -8.68 22.50
C PHE A 132 0.17 -7.32 22.78
N ILE A 133 -1.13 -7.32 23.10
CA ILE A 133 -1.85 -6.09 23.48
C ILE A 133 -1.33 -5.55 24.82
N SER A 134 -0.99 -6.43 25.76
CA SER A 134 -0.46 -6.05 27.07
C SER A 134 1.03 -6.40 27.20
N PRO A 135 1.84 -5.52 27.82
CA PRO A 135 3.26 -5.79 28.04
C PRO A 135 3.50 -6.87 29.11
N SER A 136 2.51 -7.11 29.96
CA SER A 136 2.52 -8.15 30.98
C SER A 136 1.10 -8.63 31.24
N TYR A 137 0.95 -9.93 31.51
CA TYR A 137 -0.31 -10.53 31.91
C TYR A 137 -0.15 -11.12 33.31
N GLU A 138 -1.09 -10.81 34.19
CA GLU A 138 -1.11 -11.31 35.57
C GLU A 138 -2.44 -12.02 35.83
N ALA A 139 -2.38 -13.19 36.45
CA ALA A 139 -3.55 -13.92 36.88
C ALA A 139 -3.30 -14.57 38.24
N THR A 140 -4.31 -14.57 39.10
CA THR A 140 -4.28 -15.29 40.38
C THR A 140 -5.21 -16.49 40.27
N VAL A 141 -4.67 -17.68 40.54
CA VAL A 141 -5.45 -18.92 40.46
C VAL A 141 -5.49 -19.59 41.82
N ASN A 142 -6.67 -20.04 42.22
CA ASN A 142 -6.85 -20.75 43.48
C ASN A 142 -6.24 -22.16 43.38
N GLU A 143 -5.53 -22.59 44.43
CA GLU A 143 -4.83 -23.88 44.49
C GLU A 143 -5.75 -25.11 44.33
N GLY A 144 -7.08 -24.94 44.50
CA GLY A 144 -8.08 -25.98 44.27
C GLY A 144 -8.68 -26.01 42.85
N ALA A 145 -8.34 -25.04 42.00
CA ALA A 145 -8.83 -24.97 40.63
C ALA A 145 -8.07 -25.97 39.75
N VAL A 146 -8.78 -26.98 39.27
CA VAL A 146 -8.23 -27.97 38.34
C VAL A 146 -8.77 -27.67 36.95
N SER A 147 -7.91 -27.78 35.93
CA SER A 147 -8.30 -27.62 34.52
C SER A 147 -9.16 -26.38 34.26
N THR A 148 -8.73 -25.25 34.80
CA THR A 148 -9.44 -23.98 34.69
C THR A 148 -8.63 -23.05 33.79
N ASP A 149 -9.32 -22.51 32.79
CA ASP A 149 -8.85 -21.38 32.00
C ASP A 149 -8.75 -20.17 32.90
N PHE A 150 -7.57 -19.57 32.97
CA PHE A 150 -7.31 -18.52 33.96
C PHE A 150 -6.81 -17.22 33.35
N LEU A 151 -6.38 -17.24 32.09
CA LEU A 151 -5.86 -16.07 31.41
C LEU A 151 -6.01 -16.23 29.90
N GLN A 152 -6.55 -15.20 29.26
CA GLN A 152 -6.59 -15.07 27.81
C GLN A 152 -5.49 -14.09 27.39
N LEU A 153 -4.54 -14.56 26.59
CA LEU A 153 -3.58 -13.71 25.91
C LEU A 153 -4.17 -13.25 24.60
N GLU A 154 -3.81 -12.04 24.20
CA GLU A 154 -4.29 -11.43 22.98
C GLU A 154 -3.11 -10.74 22.29
N ALA A 155 -2.81 -11.19 21.09
CA ALA A 155 -1.88 -10.55 20.17
C ALA A 155 -2.65 -9.99 18.99
N VAL A 156 -2.14 -8.90 18.45
CA VAL A 156 -2.60 -8.26 17.23
C VAL A 156 -1.45 -8.21 16.26
N ASP A 157 -1.81 -8.32 15.00
CA ASP A 157 -0.94 -8.13 13.86
C ASP A 157 -1.54 -6.98 13.08
N ASP A 158 -0.71 -5.98 12.79
CA ASP A 158 -1.20 -4.71 12.28
C ASP A 158 -1.28 -4.72 10.74
N ASP A 159 -0.86 -5.80 10.05
CA ASP A 159 -0.94 -5.93 8.59
C ASP A 159 -2.37 -5.68 8.06
N CYS A 160 -2.48 -5.00 6.92
CA CYS A 160 -3.70 -4.47 6.35
C CYS A 160 -4.65 -5.56 5.81
N SER A 161 -4.13 -6.71 5.40
CA SER A 161 -4.94 -7.84 4.94
C SER A 161 -5.22 -8.86 6.04
N GLU A 162 -6.40 -9.46 6.02
CA GLU A 162 -6.75 -10.58 6.89
C GLU A 162 -5.87 -11.82 6.68
N ALA A 163 -5.18 -11.91 5.54
CA ALA A 163 -4.31 -13.05 5.23
C ALA A 163 -2.96 -12.93 5.94
N ASN A 164 -2.43 -11.71 6.04
CA ASN A 164 -1.14 -11.45 6.68
C ASN A 164 -1.30 -11.21 8.19
N SER A 165 -2.41 -10.58 8.63
CA SER A 165 -2.68 -10.31 10.06
C SER A 165 -3.11 -11.52 10.92
N VAL A 166 -2.79 -12.76 10.49
CA VAL A 166 -3.19 -13.99 11.20
C VAL A 166 -2.18 -14.39 12.27
N ILE A 167 -2.64 -14.38 13.52
CA ILE A 167 -1.91 -15.01 14.63
C ILE A 167 -1.99 -16.52 14.52
N CYS A 168 -0.85 -17.17 14.25
CA CYS A 168 -0.79 -18.60 13.97
C CYS A 168 -0.64 -19.47 15.22
N SER A 169 0.10 -18.99 16.22
CA SER A 169 0.34 -19.77 17.45
C SER A 169 0.83 -18.91 18.60
N TYR A 170 0.56 -19.39 19.80
CA TYR A 170 1.17 -18.92 21.04
C TYR A 170 2.04 -20.05 21.62
N GLU A 171 3.25 -19.72 22.06
CA GLU A 171 4.18 -20.70 22.60
C GLU A 171 4.82 -20.19 23.89
N ILE A 172 4.87 -21.06 24.90
CA ILE A 172 5.59 -20.78 26.14
C ILE A 172 7.07 -21.05 25.89
N VAL A 173 7.88 -20.00 25.97
CA VAL A 173 9.34 -20.07 25.77
C VAL A 173 10.03 -20.60 27.04
N THR A 174 9.49 -20.30 28.22
CA THR A 174 10.04 -20.77 29.49
C THR A 174 9.69 -22.24 29.73
N PRO A 175 10.67 -23.15 29.85
CA PRO A 175 10.39 -24.56 30.10
C PRO A 175 9.79 -24.79 31.50
N ASP A 176 9.17 -25.95 31.69
CA ASP A 176 8.71 -26.47 32.98
C ASP A 176 7.72 -25.60 33.77
N VAL A 177 6.85 -24.88 33.07
CA VAL A 177 5.74 -24.13 33.71
C VAL A 177 4.53 -25.04 34.03
N PRO A 178 3.77 -24.75 35.11
CA PRO A 178 2.64 -25.56 35.57
C PRO A 178 1.34 -25.38 34.77
N PHE A 179 1.40 -24.74 33.60
CA PHE A 179 0.25 -24.50 32.72
C PHE A 179 0.61 -24.75 31.25
N SER A 180 -0.40 -24.82 30.41
CA SER A 180 -0.31 -24.88 28.95
C SER A 180 -1.01 -23.67 28.34
N ILE A 181 -0.65 -23.35 27.10
CA ILE A 181 -1.34 -22.33 26.30
C ILE A 181 -1.93 -22.99 25.05
N SER A 182 -3.14 -22.60 24.67
CA SER A 182 -3.77 -23.02 23.41
C SER A 182 -3.27 -22.18 22.24
N ALA A 183 -3.54 -22.63 21.01
CA ALA A 183 -3.25 -21.86 19.79
C ALA A 183 -4.04 -20.53 19.72
N GLN A 184 -5.11 -20.39 20.50
CA GLN A 184 -5.90 -19.16 20.61
C GLN A 184 -5.45 -18.27 21.78
N GLY A 185 -4.34 -18.58 22.46
CA GLY A 185 -3.83 -17.77 23.56
C GLY A 185 -4.50 -18.02 24.91
N MET A 186 -5.33 -19.07 25.04
CA MET A 186 -5.93 -19.43 26.33
C MET A 186 -4.94 -20.21 27.19
N ALA A 187 -4.62 -19.70 28.38
CA ALA A 187 -3.78 -20.38 29.35
C ALA A 187 -4.62 -21.18 30.36
N SER A 188 -4.27 -22.45 30.53
CA SER A 188 -4.97 -23.41 31.40
C SER A 188 -3.99 -24.15 32.28
N LEU A 189 -4.33 -24.33 33.56
CA LEU A 189 -3.47 -25.07 34.50
C LEU A 189 -3.30 -26.53 34.06
N LYS A 190 -2.06 -27.02 34.03
CA LYS A 190 -1.78 -28.46 34.00
C LYS A 190 -2.21 -29.02 35.35
N LEU A 191 -2.69 -30.26 35.39
CA LEU A 191 -3.04 -30.95 36.63
C LEU A 191 -1.88 -30.85 37.64
N LEU A 192 -2.01 -29.95 38.62
CA LEU A 192 -1.01 -29.73 39.65
C LEU A 192 -1.14 -30.84 40.70
N ASN A 193 -0.10 -31.66 40.81
CA ASN A 193 -0.03 -32.75 41.79
C ASN A 193 0.50 -32.28 43.16
N ASP A 194 1.00 -31.05 43.30
CA ASP A 194 1.53 -30.50 44.55
C ASP A 194 0.68 -29.31 45.04
N ARG A 195 -0.10 -29.55 46.09
CA ARG A 195 -1.09 -28.63 46.68
C ARG A 195 -0.51 -27.70 47.76
N SER A 196 0.81 -27.61 47.86
CA SER A 196 1.47 -27.15 49.09
C SER A 196 2.18 -25.80 49.00
N LYS A 197 2.15 -25.12 47.84
CA LYS A 197 2.96 -23.90 47.62
C LYS A 197 2.20 -22.86 46.81
N VAL A 198 2.12 -21.65 47.37
CA VAL A 198 1.93 -20.42 46.60
C VAL A 198 3.13 -20.31 45.65
N MET A 199 2.89 -20.59 44.37
CA MET A 199 3.90 -20.54 43.31
C MET A 199 3.76 -19.19 42.59
N LEU A 200 4.75 -18.31 42.75
CA LEU A 200 4.94 -17.21 41.82
C LEU A 200 5.73 -17.75 40.62
N CYS A 201 5.09 -17.79 39.46
CA CYS A 201 5.73 -18.22 38.22
C CYS A 201 5.77 -17.05 37.25
N THR A 202 6.97 -16.74 36.75
CA THR A 202 7.16 -15.79 35.64
C THR A 202 7.58 -16.60 34.43
N CYS A 203 6.93 -16.37 33.30
CA CYS A 203 7.26 -17.02 32.04
C CYS A 203 7.30 -15.99 30.91
N SER A 204 7.98 -16.34 29.83
CA SER A 204 7.93 -15.62 28.57
C SER A 204 7.13 -16.42 27.55
N ILE A 205 6.28 -15.73 26.79
CA ILE A 205 5.43 -16.30 25.74
C ILE A 205 5.73 -15.54 24.45
N GLN A 206 5.77 -16.25 23.34
CA GLN A 206 5.88 -15.68 22.00
C GLN A 206 4.63 -15.98 21.17
N CYS A 207 4.33 -15.11 20.22
CA CYS A 207 3.34 -15.35 19.16
C CYS A 207 4.06 -15.38 17.81
N ALA A 208 3.48 -16.09 16.84
CA ALA A 208 4.04 -16.24 15.50
C ALA A 208 2.97 -16.10 14.41
N TRP A 209 3.40 -15.71 13.21
CA TRP A 209 2.63 -15.57 11.97
C TRP A 209 3.10 -16.54 10.87
N LEU A 210 2.36 -16.63 9.77
CA LEU A 210 2.83 -17.31 8.55
C LEU A 210 3.85 -16.41 7.84
N LYS A 211 4.81 -16.99 7.12
CA LYS A 211 5.76 -16.25 6.26
C LYS A 211 5.43 -16.49 4.80
#